data_AF-A0A8J8GTN0-F1
#
_entry.id   AF-A0A8J8GTN0-F1
#
_cell.length_a   1.000
_cell.length_b   1.000
_cell.length_c   1.000
_cell.angle_alpha   90.00
_cell.angle_beta   90.00
_cell.angle_gamma   90.00
#
_symmetry.space_group_name_H-M   'P 1'
#
loop_
_entity.id
_entity.type
_entity.pdbx_description
1 polymer ?
#
loop_
_entity_poly.entity_id
_entity_poly.type
_entity_poly.pdbx_seq_one_letter_code
_entity_poly.pdbx_strand_id
1 'polypeptide(L)'
;QKFINEVPQEFKVLAQTQAPYRIIAPGSDPSFRTGGVNANYFTSYANSVGVSAPTSDIFGCAGVLANDAGMCSALNRHVAHLPQSQWSTPSLYYQGAPANYYAKFWHDHAIDRLAYGFPYDDYAGQSSFVSHGNPQYLLVAVGW
;
A
#
# COMPACT_ATOMS: atom_id res chain seq x y z
N GLN A 1 -14.34 -0.35 12.94
CA GLN A 1 -14.39 -1.80 13.24
C GLN A 1 -13.80 -2.67 12.13
N LYS A 2 -14.28 -2.58 10.88
CA LYS A 2 -13.82 -3.43 9.75
C LYS A 2 -12.30 -3.50 9.58
N PHE A 3 -11.64 -2.35 9.50
CA PHE A 3 -10.17 -2.30 9.35
C PHE A 3 -9.45 -3.17 10.38
N ILE A 4 -9.72 -2.95 11.68
CA ILE A 4 -9.10 -3.70 12.79
C ILE A 4 -9.39 -5.22 12.71
N ASN A 5 -10.55 -5.60 12.18
CA ASN A 5 -10.93 -7.01 12.05
C ASN A 5 -10.27 -7.71 10.87
N GLU A 6 -9.96 -6.97 9.80
CA GLU A 6 -9.53 -7.53 8.51
C GLU A 6 -8.01 -7.49 8.33
N VAL A 7 -7.31 -6.52 8.94
CA VAL A 7 -5.86 -6.39 8.80
C VAL A 7 -5.10 -7.25 9.83
N PRO A 8 -3.88 -7.70 9.49
CA PRO A 8 -2.98 -8.35 10.45
C PRO A 8 -2.66 -7.47 11.67
N GLN A 9 -2.17 -8.11 12.73
CA GLN A 9 -1.94 -7.46 14.03
C GLN A 9 -1.07 -6.20 13.94
N GLU A 10 -0.06 -6.22 13.08
CA GLU A 10 0.91 -5.15 12.84
C GLU A 10 0.24 -3.84 12.39
N PHE A 11 -0.88 -3.94 11.66
CA PHE A 11 -1.58 -2.79 11.06
C PHE A 11 -2.70 -2.25 11.96
N LYS A 12 -3.15 -2.99 12.99
CA LYS A 12 -4.32 -2.56 13.79
C LYS A 12 -4.10 -1.24 14.51
N VAL A 13 -2.85 -0.95 14.89
CA VAL A 13 -2.45 0.31 15.53
C VAL A 13 -2.80 1.54 14.67
N LEU A 14 -2.81 1.38 13.35
CA LEU A 14 -3.08 2.47 12.40
C LEU A 14 -4.48 3.07 12.55
N ALA A 15 -5.45 2.28 13.02
CA ALA A 15 -6.81 2.74 13.31
C ALA A 15 -7.01 3.23 14.75
N GLN A 16 -5.96 3.18 15.58
CA GLN A 16 -6.00 3.51 17.00
C GLN A 16 -5.20 4.77 17.32
N THR A 17 -4.01 4.94 16.73
CA THR A 17 -3.07 6.04 17.01
C THR A 17 -3.72 7.42 16.94
N GLN A 18 -4.66 7.62 16.01
CA GLN A 18 -5.35 8.90 15.81
C GLN A 18 -6.87 8.74 15.82
N ALA A 19 -7.38 7.72 16.50
CA ALA A 19 -8.81 7.56 16.71
C ALA A 19 -9.37 8.75 17.54
N PRO A 20 -10.62 9.15 17.29
CA PRO A 20 -11.54 8.64 16.27
C PRO A 20 -11.38 9.31 14.89
N TYR A 21 -10.34 10.11 14.67
CA TYR A 21 -10.27 11.05 13.54
C TYR A 21 -9.86 10.43 12.21
N ARG A 22 -8.94 9.45 12.19
CA ARG A 22 -8.47 8.81 10.96
C ARG A 22 -7.75 7.48 11.19
N ILE A 23 -7.65 6.71 10.12
CA ILE A 23 -6.70 5.59 9.98
C ILE A 23 -5.46 6.15 9.26
N ILE A 24 -4.27 5.96 9.81
CA ILE A 24 -3.03 6.49 9.22
C ILE A 24 -2.31 5.47 8.34
N ALA A 25 -1.65 5.95 7.28
CA ALA A 25 -0.83 5.09 6.44
C ALA A 25 0.36 4.52 7.24
N PRO A 26 0.81 3.28 6.96
CA PRO A 26 1.84 2.60 7.74
C PRO A 26 3.16 3.38 7.79
N GLY A 27 3.62 3.97 6.68
CA GLY A 27 4.83 4.81 6.66
C GLY A 27 4.75 6.08 7.52
N SER A 28 3.54 6.46 7.98
CA SER A 28 3.30 7.59 8.87
C SER A 28 3.24 7.21 10.36
N ASP A 29 3.08 5.93 10.70
CA ASP A 29 3.01 5.47 12.07
C ASP A 29 4.42 5.11 12.61
N PRO A 30 4.77 5.51 13.86
CA PRO A 30 6.06 5.18 14.45
C PRO A 30 6.39 3.68 14.50
N SER A 31 5.38 2.80 14.55
CA SER A 31 5.60 1.35 14.62
C SER A 31 6.31 0.78 13.39
N PHE A 32 6.14 1.37 12.19
CA PHE A 32 6.80 0.90 10.95
C PHE A 32 8.03 1.74 10.56
N ARG A 33 8.37 2.77 11.33
CA ARG A 33 9.56 3.60 11.13
C ARG A 33 10.75 3.03 11.90
N THR A 34 11.95 3.56 11.64
CA THR A 34 13.18 3.19 12.36
C THR A 34 12.97 3.18 13.87
N GLY A 35 13.30 2.04 14.52
CA GLY A 35 13.13 1.83 15.96
C GLY A 35 11.73 1.36 16.38
N GLY A 36 10.76 1.35 15.47
CA GLY A 36 9.44 0.79 15.69
C GLY A 36 9.43 -0.75 15.70
N VAL A 37 8.42 -1.34 16.37
CA VAL A 37 8.28 -2.79 16.50
C VAL A 37 8.14 -3.52 15.16
N ASN A 38 7.61 -2.84 14.14
CA ASN A 38 7.42 -3.35 12.78
C ASN A 38 8.43 -2.76 11.78
N ALA A 39 9.52 -2.12 12.24
CA ALA A 39 10.51 -1.46 11.37
C ALA A 39 11.16 -2.40 10.33
N ASN A 40 11.17 -3.71 10.61
CA ASN A 40 11.75 -4.74 9.75
C ASN A 40 10.71 -5.57 8.97
N TYR A 41 9.44 -5.16 8.96
CA TYR A 41 8.32 -5.92 8.40
C TYR A 41 8.57 -6.39 6.95
N PHE A 42 9.19 -5.56 6.10
CA PHE A 42 9.52 -5.95 4.72
C PHE A 42 10.97 -6.43 4.52
N THR A 43 11.86 -6.27 5.49
CA THR A 43 13.32 -6.38 5.29
C THR A 43 13.73 -7.71 4.66
N SER A 44 13.25 -8.84 5.17
CA SER A 44 13.62 -10.15 4.63
C SER A 44 13.09 -10.37 3.21
N TYR A 45 11.87 -9.90 2.91
CA TYR A 45 11.27 -10.05 1.60
C TYR A 45 11.94 -9.17 0.56
N ALA A 46 12.19 -7.90 0.88
CA ALA A 46 12.90 -6.98 0.00
C ALA A 46 14.32 -7.50 -0.32
N ASN A 47 15.04 -7.98 0.70
CA ASN A 47 16.37 -8.55 0.50
C ASN A 47 16.35 -9.79 -0.42
N SER A 48 15.30 -10.63 -0.36
CA SER A 48 15.18 -11.81 -1.24
C SER A 48 15.06 -11.48 -2.73
N VAL A 49 14.67 -10.24 -3.06
CA VAL A 49 14.57 -9.74 -4.44
C VAL A 49 15.65 -8.69 -4.76
N GLY A 50 16.70 -8.61 -3.94
CA GLY A 50 17.85 -7.74 -4.16
C GLY A 50 17.64 -6.27 -3.78
N VAL A 51 16.59 -5.96 -3.02
CA VAL A 51 16.28 -4.59 -2.58
C VAL A 51 16.64 -4.40 -1.12
N SER A 52 17.58 -3.50 -0.83
CA SER A 52 17.89 -3.05 0.53
C SER A 52 17.24 -1.69 0.78
N ALA A 53 16.04 -1.70 1.37
CA ALA A 53 15.30 -0.50 1.75
C ALA A 53 14.67 -0.65 3.14
N PRO A 54 14.58 0.43 3.93
CA PRO A 54 13.76 0.46 5.14
C PRO A 54 12.30 0.12 4.83
N THR A 55 11.61 -0.53 5.75
CA THR A 55 10.17 -0.80 5.64
C THR A 55 9.36 0.47 5.36
N SER A 56 9.71 1.59 6.00
CA SER A 56 9.07 2.89 5.77
C SER A 56 9.21 3.38 4.33
N ASP A 57 10.36 3.13 3.70
CA ASP A 57 10.64 3.54 2.33
C ASP A 57 9.88 2.66 1.33
N ILE A 58 9.67 1.38 1.65
CA ILE A 58 8.83 0.49 0.85
C ILE A 58 7.38 0.95 0.89
N PHE A 59 6.81 1.24 2.07
CA PHE A 59 5.46 1.80 2.16
C PHE A 59 5.32 3.17 1.47
N GLY A 60 6.36 3.99 1.54
CA GLY A 60 6.37 5.35 1.02
C GLY A 60 6.93 5.49 -0.40
N CYS A 61 7.31 4.40 -1.07
CA CYS A 61 8.05 4.42 -2.33
C CYS A 61 9.18 5.47 -2.35
N ALA A 62 9.98 5.49 -1.29
CA ALA A 62 11.00 6.50 -1.06
C ALA A 62 12.42 5.91 -1.18
N GLY A 63 13.43 6.77 -1.01
CA GLY A 63 14.83 6.35 -1.04
C GLY A 63 15.20 5.69 -2.37
N VAL A 64 15.71 4.47 -2.31
CA VAL A 64 16.11 3.69 -3.50
C VAL A 64 14.93 3.33 -4.42
N LEU A 65 13.69 3.44 -3.94
CA LEU A 65 12.47 3.15 -4.69
C LEU A 65 11.81 4.40 -5.30
N ALA A 66 12.34 5.59 -5.05
CA ALA A 66 11.72 6.88 -5.44
C ALA A 66 11.57 7.11 -6.95
N ASN A 67 12.21 6.30 -7.79
CA ASN A 67 12.07 6.35 -9.24
C ASN A 67 11.81 4.96 -9.84
N ASP A 68 11.40 3.99 -9.02
CA ASP A 68 11.11 2.61 -9.46
C ASP A 68 9.68 2.22 -9.04
N ALA A 69 8.72 2.75 -9.81
CA ALA A 69 7.30 2.48 -9.60
C ALA A 69 6.96 1.00 -9.67
N GLY A 70 7.63 0.24 -10.54
CA GLY A 70 7.41 -1.19 -10.70
C GLY A 70 7.81 -1.96 -9.44
N MET A 71 9.06 -1.79 -9.00
CA MET A 71 9.58 -2.51 -7.82
C MET A 71 8.85 -2.08 -6.54
N CYS A 72 8.58 -0.79 -6.33
CA CYS A 72 7.85 -0.36 -5.14
C CYS A 72 6.45 -1.00 -5.08
N SER A 73 5.74 -0.99 -6.20
CA SER A 73 4.39 -1.58 -6.28
C SER A 73 4.43 -3.08 -6.06
N ALA A 74 5.42 -3.74 -6.65
CA ALA A 74 5.60 -5.18 -6.51
C ALA A 74 5.92 -5.60 -5.06
N LEU A 75 6.72 -4.81 -4.33
CA LEU A 75 6.99 -5.05 -2.91
C LEU A 75 5.73 -4.84 -2.06
N ASN A 76 5.02 -3.72 -2.24
CA ASN A 76 3.78 -3.43 -1.50
C ASN A 76 2.71 -4.51 -1.72
N ARG A 77 2.62 -5.03 -2.95
CA ARG A 77 1.61 -6.03 -3.36
C ARG A 77 2.06 -7.48 -3.18
N HIS A 78 3.28 -7.72 -2.67
CA HIS A 78 3.87 -9.05 -2.49
C HIS A 78 4.00 -9.88 -3.79
N VAL A 79 4.38 -9.22 -4.88
CA VAL A 79 4.60 -9.87 -6.19
C VAL A 79 6.02 -9.68 -6.73
N ALA A 80 6.91 -8.99 -6.01
CA ALA A 80 8.30 -8.75 -6.44
C ALA A 80 9.12 -10.04 -6.65
N HIS A 81 8.68 -11.16 -6.07
CA HIS A 81 9.32 -12.49 -6.22
C HIS A 81 8.88 -13.21 -7.51
N LEU A 82 7.81 -12.72 -8.14
CA LEU A 82 7.29 -13.24 -9.40
C LEU A 82 7.99 -12.58 -10.58
N PRO A 83 7.94 -13.20 -11.78
CA PRO A 83 8.36 -12.54 -13.01
C PRO A 83 7.69 -11.18 -13.17
N GLN A 84 8.43 -10.18 -13.65
CA GLN A 84 7.93 -8.81 -13.80
C GLN A 84 6.66 -8.72 -14.68
N SER A 85 6.48 -9.64 -15.62
CA SER A 85 5.25 -9.75 -16.43
C SER A 85 3.99 -10.03 -15.60
N GLN A 86 4.13 -10.57 -14.38
CA GLN A 86 3.03 -10.83 -13.45
C GLN A 86 2.79 -9.68 -12.47
N TRP A 87 3.67 -8.67 -12.41
CA TRP A 87 3.51 -7.54 -11.48
C TRP A 87 2.28 -6.67 -11.79
N SER A 88 1.71 -6.79 -12.99
CA SER A 88 0.49 -6.11 -13.42
C SER A 88 -0.76 -7.01 -13.38
N THR A 89 -0.75 -8.11 -12.62
CA THR A 89 -1.88 -9.05 -12.50
C THR A 89 -2.56 -8.91 -11.13
N PRO A 90 -3.71 -8.20 -11.02
CA PRO A 90 -4.31 -7.87 -9.71
C PRO A 90 -4.74 -9.07 -8.86
N SER A 91 -5.11 -10.20 -9.49
CA SER A 91 -5.47 -11.42 -8.76
C SER A 91 -4.31 -12.04 -7.96
N LEU A 92 -3.06 -11.64 -8.23
CA LEU A 92 -1.86 -12.10 -7.52
C LEU A 92 -1.48 -11.20 -6.34
N TYR A 93 -2.11 -10.03 -6.19
CA TYR A 93 -1.74 -9.08 -5.15
C TYR A 93 -2.21 -9.53 -3.77
N TYR A 94 -1.37 -9.26 -2.77
CA TYR A 94 -1.67 -9.45 -1.35
C TYR A 94 -2.03 -10.90 -0.97
N GLN A 95 -1.56 -11.89 -1.73
CA GLN A 95 -1.80 -13.32 -1.49
C GLN A 95 -0.94 -13.92 -0.36
N GLY A 96 0.03 -13.15 0.15
CA GLY A 96 0.94 -13.57 1.21
C GLY A 96 1.56 -12.39 1.94
N ALA A 97 2.14 -12.66 3.11
CA ALA A 97 2.86 -11.67 3.90
C ALA A 97 4.39 -11.79 3.68
N PRO A 98 5.15 -10.68 3.78
CA PRO A 98 4.68 -9.33 4.08
C PRO A 98 4.06 -8.63 2.87
N ALA A 99 2.94 -7.94 3.07
CA ALA A 99 2.30 -7.06 2.08
C ALA A 99 1.72 -5.81 2.74
N ASN A 100 1.36 -4.81 1.96
CA ASN A 100 0.70 -3.60 2.44
C ASN A 100 -0.81 -3.85 2.65
N TYR A 101 -1.16 -4.45 3.79
CA TYR A 101 -2.55 -4.74 4.14
C TYR A 101 -3.41 -3.50 4.42
N TYR A 102 -2.77 -2.34 4.69
CA TYR A 102 -3.46 -1.05 4.70
C TYR A 102 -3.98 -0.70 3.29
N ALA A 103 -3.14 -0.81 2.26
CA ALA A 103 -3.56 -0.56 0.88
C ALA A 103 -4.60 -1.59 0.41
N LYS A 104 -4.38 -2.88 0.71
CA LYS A 104 -5.35 -3.96 0.42
C LYS A 104 -6.75 -3.64 0.94
N PHE A 105 -6.86 -3.19 2.19
CA PHE A 105 -8.14 -2.81 2.78
C PHE A 105 -8.87 -1.77 1.94
N TRP A 106 -8.19 -0.71 1.50
CA TRP A 106 -8.83 0.30 0.67
C TRP A 106 -9.29 -0.24 -0.68
N HIS A 107 -8.51 -1.10 -1.34
CA HIS A 107 -8.97 -1.77 -2.57
C HIS A 107 -10.18 -2.67 -2.33
N ASP A 108 -10.21 -3.45 -1.25
CA ASP A 108 -11.31 -4.38 -0.96
C ASP A 108 -12.66 -3.67 -0.77
N HIS A 109 -12.64 -2.40 -0.33
CA HIS A 109 -13.84 -1.59 -0.04
C HIS A 109 -14.05 -0.41 -1.01
N ALA A 110 -13.20 -0.24 -2.02
CA ALA A 110 -13.34 0.81 -3.03
C ALA A 110 -14.22 0.39 -4.21
N ILE A 111 -14.78 1.38 -4.90
CA ILE A 111 -15.48 1.19 -6.18
C ILE A 111 -14.49 0.57 -7.17
N ASP A 112 -14.92 -0.49 -7.86
CA ASP A 112 -14.12 -1.26 -8.83
C ASP A 112 -12.77 -1.78 -8.30
N ARG A 113 -12.60 -1.79 -6.97
CA ARG A 113 -11.33 -2.08 -6.28
C ARG A 113 -10.17 -1.15 -6.62
N LEU A 114 -10.46 0.09 -7.03
CA LEU A 114 -9.45 1.10 -7.36
C LEU A 114 -9.24 2.06 -6.18
N ALA A 115 -8.01 2.11 -5.65
CA ALA A 115 -7.66 2.91 -4.49
C ALA A 115 -6.22 3.41 -4.58
N TYR A 116 -5.95 4.61 -4.05
CA TYR A 116 -4.58 5.11 -3.91
C TYR A 116 -4.08 4.80 -2.49
N GLY A 117 -3.67 3.56 -2.24
CA GLY A 117 -3.23 3.07 -0.94
C GLY A 117 -1.75 3.33 -0.63
N PHE A 118 -0.93 3.56 -1.65
CA PHE A 118 0.49 3.91 -1.56
C PHE A 118 0.93 4.73 -2.81
N PRO A 119 2.11 5.39 -2.81
CA PRO A 119 2.46 6.40 -3.83
C PRO A 119 2.56 5.93 -5.28
N TYR A 120 2.70 4.63 -5.53
CA TYR A 120 2.73 4.07 -6.89
C TYR A 120 1.58 3.09 -7.16
N ASP A 121 0.43 3.25 -6.48
CA ASP A 121 -0.73 2.39 -6.73
C ASP A 121 -1.28 2.54 -8.16
N ASP A 122 -0.94 3.61 -8.85
CA ASP A 122 -1.23 3.81 -10.28
C ASP A 122 -0.44 2.88 -11.20
N TYR A 123 0.63 2.22 -10.72
CA TYR A 123 1.27 1.14 -11.47
C TYR A 123 0.25 0.03 -11.75
N ALA A 124 0.12 -0.35 -13.02
CA ALA A 124 -0.92 -1.27 -13.52
C ALA A 124 -2.36 -0.74 -13.32
N GLY A 125 -2.55 0.58 -13.21
CA GLY A 125 -3.86 1.22 -13.22
C GLY A 125 -4.75 0.88 -12.02
N GLN A 126 -4.18 0.70 -10.82
CA GLN A 126 -4.95 0.31 -9.64
C GLN A 126 -5.31 1.48 -8.72
N SER A 127 -4.85 2.69 -9.04
CA SER A 127 -5.23 3.89 -8.31
C SER A 127 -6.68 4.28 -8.56
N SER A 128 -7.25 5.08 -7.65
CA SER A 128 -8.56 5.72 -7.82
C SER A 128 -8.55 6.90 -8.82
N PHE A 129 -7.63 6.88 -9.78
CA PHE A 129 -7.44 7.96 -10.73
C PHE A 129 -8.56 7.96 -11.79
N VAL A 130 -9.09 9.15 -12.06
CA VAL A 130 -10.04 9.41 -13.14
C VAL A 130 -9.55 10.57 -13.98
N SER A 131 -9.71 10.49 -15.30
CA SER A 131 -9.38 11.58 -16.21
C SER A 131 -10.36 11.62 -17.38
N HIS A 132 -10.55 12.81 -17.94
CA HIS A 132 -11.44 13.04 -19.08
C HIS A 132 -10.90 14.22 -19.91
N GLY A 133 -10.86 14.08 -21.24
CA GLY A 133 -10.25 15.08 -22.13
C GLY A 133 -11.04 16.37 -22.30
N ASN A 134 -12.35 16.35 -22.04
CA ASN A 134 -13.24 17.52 -22.12
C ASN A 134 -14.30 17.46 -20.99
N PRO A 135 -13.92 17.72 -19.73
CA PRO A 135 -14.82 17.55 -18.59
C PRO A 135 -15.89 18.64 -18.54
N GLN A 136 -17.11 18.27 -18.14
CA GLN A 136 -18.18 19.25 -17.86
C GLN A 136 -18.27 19.57 -16.36
N TYR A 137 -18.23 18.55 -15.51
CA TYR A 137 -18.25 18.68 -14.05
C TYR A 137 -17.57 17.49 -13.38
N LEU A 138 -17.14 17.68 -12.13
CA LEU A 138 -16.69 16.63 -11.22
C LEU A 138 -17.59 16.66 -9.98
N LEU A 139 -18.15 15.51 -9.62
CA LEU A 139 -18.94 15.35 -8.42
C LEU A 139 -18.12 14.64 -7.34
N VAL A 140 -18.04 15.25 -6.16
CA VAL A 140 -17.37 14.66 -4.99
C VAL A 140 -18.41 14.44 -3.91
N ALA A 141 -18.68 13.17 -3.59
CA ALA A 141 -19.57 12.79 -2.50
C ALA A 141 -18.76 12.56 -1.22
N VAL A 142 -19.18 13.21 -0.12
CA VAL A 142 -18.58 13.03 1.21
C VAL A 142 -19.53 12.18 2.06
N GLY A 143 -19.12 10.95 2.38
CA GLY A 143 -19.89 10.01 3.20
C GLY A 143 -19.56 10.08 4.70
N TRP A 144 -20.20 9.20 5.47
CA TRP A 144 -20.00 8.99 6.91
C TRP A 144 -20.13 7.50 7.27
#